data_AF-A0A973R3N7-F1
#
_entry.id   AF-A0A973R3N7-F1
#
_cell.length_a   1.000
_cell.length_b   1.000
_cell.length_c   1.000
_cell.angle_alpha   90.00
_cell.angle_beta   90.00
_cell.angle_gamma   90.00
#
_symmetry.space_group_name_H-M   'P 1'
#
loop_
_entity.id
_entity.type
_entity.pdbx_description
1 polymer ?
#
loop_
_entity_poly.entity_id
_entity_poly.type
_entity_poly.pdbx_seq_one_letter_code
_entity_poly.pdbx_strand_id
1 'polypeptide(L)' 'MNQRFPMVAELVAGQTESTPDAVAVAAAGLAGGPALGYAELGARANQVAHLLRRLGVGPDDVVGVCL' A
#
# COMPACT_ATOMS: atom_id res chain seq x y z
N MET A 1 -5.97 -16.52 25.76
CA MET A 1 -5.66 -15.18 25.24
C MET A 1 -5.55 -15.29 23.72
N ASN A 2 -6.57 -14.90 22.96
CA ASN A 2 -6.47 -14.91 21.50
C ASN A 2 -5.71 -13.65 21.06
N GLN A 3 -4.43 -13.79 20.71
CA GLN A 3 -3.70 -12.71 20.06
C GLN A 3 -4.13 -12.66 18.58
N ARG A 4 -4.77 -11.56 18.18
CA ARG A 4 -5.02 -11.24 16.77
C ARG A 4 -3.79 -10.54 16.23
N PHE A 5 -3.15 -11.11 15.22
CA PHE A 5 -2.08 -10.44 14.50
C PHE A 5 -2.66 -9.44 13.50
N PRO A 6 -2.08 -8.23 13.38
CA PRO A 6 -2.53 -7.24 12.40
C PRO A 6 -2.23 -7.70 10.97
N MET A 7 -3.09 -7.33 10.03
CA MET A 7 -2.85 -7.54 8.60
C MET A 7 -1.74 -6.58 8.11
N VAL A 8 -1.00 -7.00 7.09
CA VAL A 8 0.01 -6.13 6.43
C VAL A 8 -0.59 -4.78 6.03
N ALA A 9 -1.82 -4.76 5.52
CA ALA A 9 -2.51 -3.52 5.16
C ALA A 9 -2.71 -2.57 6.36
N GLU A 10 -3.01 -3.11 7.55
CA GLU A 10 -3.16 -2.31 8.78
C GLU A 10 -1.82 -1.72 9.23
N LEU A 11 -0.74 -2.50 9.15
CA LEU A 11 0.61 -2.02 9.47
C LEU A 11 1.04 -0.88 8.53
N VAL A 12 0.76 -1.01 7.23
CA VAL A 12 1.08 0.03 6.24
C VAL A 12 0.20 1.27 6.42
N ALA A 13 -1.10 1.10 6.72
CA ALA A 13 -2.00 2.21 7.01
C ALA A 13 -1.54 2.99 8.25
N GLY A 14 -1.07 2.30 9.30
CA GLY A 14 -0.52 2.94 10.49
C GLY A 14 0.68 3.86 10.18
N GLN A 15 1.52 3.49 9.21
CA GLN A 15 2.64 4.35 8.77
C GLN A 15 2.17 5.60 8.01
N THR A 16 1.03 5.54 7.32
CA THR A 16 0.45 6.69 6.61
C THR A 16 0.06 7.81 7.57
N GLU A 17 -0.40 7.44 8.77
CA GLU A 17 -0.77 8.39 9.83
C GLU A 17 0.44 8.80 10.67
N SER A 18 1.31 7.84 11.00
CA SER A 18 2.41 8.04 11.95
C SER A 18 3.62 8.74 11.31
N THR A 19 3.90 8.48 10.03
CA THR A 19 5.08 8.99 9.32
C THR A 19 4.75 9.28 7.84
N PRO A 20 3.82 10.20 7.54
CA PRO A 20 3.29 10.41 6.19
C PRO A 20 4.35 10.76 5.14
N ASP A 21 5.34 11.57 5.52
CA ASP A 21 6.39 12.08 4.63
C ASP A 21 7.65 11.18 4.60
N ALA A 22 7.70 10.13 5.44
CA ALA A 22 8.82 9.20 5.41
C ALA A 22 8.81 8.40 4.10
N VAL A 23 9.99 8.23 3.51
CA VAL A 23 10.16 7.52 2.24
C VAL A 23 9.71 6.06 2.40
N ALA A 24 8.66 5.68 1.68
CA ALA A 24 8.13 4.32 1.64
C ALA A 24 8.70 3.53 0.45
N VAL A 25 8.92 4.20 -0.69
CA VAL A 25 9.48 3.59 -1.91
C VAL A 25 10.52 4.54 -2.50
N ALA A 26 11.71 4.02 -2.79
CA ALA A 26 12.75 4.73 -3.51
C ALA A 26 13.10 3.95 -4.79
N ALA A 27 13.20 4.65 -5.92
CA ALA A 27 13.65 4.04 -7.17
C ALA A 27 15.16 3.74 -7.08
N ALA A 28 15.54 2.46 -7.10
CA ALA A 28 16.94 2.06 -7.18
C ALA A 28 17.45 2.21 -8.63
N GLY A 29 18.63 2.82 -8.80
CA GLY A 29 19.34 2.85 -10.09
C GLY A 29 19.36 4.20 -10.82
N LEU A 30 18.63 5.21 -10.35
CA LEU A 30 18.75 6.59 -10.80
C LEU A 30 19.19 7.44 -9.62
N ALA A 31 20.40 7.99 -9.66
CA ALA A 31 20.81 9.01 -8.69
C ALA A 31 19.82 10.19 -8.79
N GLY A 32 19.07 10.46 -7.71
CA GLY A 32 17.99 11.45 -7.72
C GLY A 32 16.65 10.96 -8.28
N GLY A 33 16.45 9.64 -8.42
CA GLY A 33 15.17 9.07 -8.83
C GLY A 33 14.02 9.43 -7.87
N PRO A 34 12.76 9.45 -8.37
CA PRO A 34 11.62 9.83 -7.56
C PRO A 34 11.45 8.89 -6.36
N ALA A 35 11.14 9.47 -5.21
CA ALA A 35 10.75 8.77 -3.99
C ALA A 35 9.27 9.03 -3.70
N LEU A 36 8.61 8.07 -3.07
CA LEU A 36 7.23 8.21 -2.59
C LEU A 36 7.20 8.15 -1.08
N GLY A 37 6.48 9.09 -0.46
CA GLY A 37 6.15 9.04 0.96
C GLY A 37 5.07 8.01 1.27
N TYR A 38 4.90 7.64 2.54
CA TYR A 38 3.82 6.75 2.98
C TYR A 38 2.42 7.30 2.66
N ALA A 39 2.21 8.62 2.77
CA ALA A 39 0.94 9.24 2.41
C ALA A 39 0.59 9.06 0.92
N GLU A 40 1.55 9.26 0.03
CA GLU A 40 1.37 9.08 -1.40
C GLU A 40 1.16 7.62 -1.77
N LEU A 41 1.91 6.72 -1.14
CA LEU A 41 1.75 5.28 -1.30
C LEU A 41 0.33 4.84 -0.89
N GLY A 42 -0.12 5.25 0.30
CA GLY A 42 -1.44 4.93 0.83
C GLY A 42 -2.56 5.44 -0.08
N ALA A 43 -2.45 6.68 -0.56
CA ALA A 43 -3.42 7.25 -1.50
C ALA A 43 -3.51 6.44 -2.81
N ARG A 44 -2.36 6.06 -3.41
CA ARG A 44 -2.33 5.25 -4.63
C ARG A 44 -2.86 3.83 -4.40
N ALA A 45 -2.50 3.19 -3.29
CA ALA A 45 -3.01 1.87 -2.91
C ALA A 45 -4.55 1.89 -2.75
N ASN A 46 -5.10 2.94 -2.11
CA ASN A 46 -6.54 3.09 -1.95
C ASN A 46 -7.28 3.26 -3.29
N GLN A 47 -6.68 3.95 -4.26
CA GLN A 47 -7.27 4.07 -5.61
C GLN A 47 -7.38 2.69 -6.28
N VAL A 48 -6.34 1.86 -6.19
CA VAL A 48 -6.35 0.48 -6.70
C VAL A 48 -7.39 -0.36 -5.95
N ALA A 49 -7.45 -0.26 -4.62
CA ALA A 49 -8.45 -0.98 -3.82
C ALA A 49 -9.89 -0.63 -4.21
N HIS A 50 -10.18 0.66 -4.43
CA HIS A 50 -11.50 1.08 -4.93
C HIS A 50 -11.80 0.57 -6.33
N LEU A 51 -10.81 0.54 -7.23
CA LEU A 51 -10.98 -0.03 -8.56
C LEU A 51 -11.30 -1.53 -8.49
N LEU A 52 -10.52 -2.31 -7.75
CA LEU A 52 -10.73 -3.75 -7.60
C LEU A 52 -12.11 -4.06 -7.01
N ARG A 53 -12.53 -3.29 -5.99
CA ARG A 53 -13.89 -3.41 -5.41
C ARG A 53 -14.98 -3.11 -6.43
N ARG A 54 -14.81 -2.11 -7.29
CA ARG A 54 -15.77 -1.82 -8.38
C ARG A 54 -15.83 -2.93 -9.44
N LEU A 55 -14.73 -3.67 -9.63
CA LEU A 55 -14.68 -4.84 -10.51
C LEU A 55 -15.25 -6.12 -9.86
N GLY A 56 -15.70 -6.05 -8.59
CA GLY A 56 -16.32 -7.17 -7.88
C GLY A 56 -15.34 -8.06 -7.13
N VAL A 57 -14.06 -7.69 -7.02
CA VAL A 57 -13.05 -8.47 -6.27
C VAL A 57 -13.36 -8.44 -4.77
N GLY A 58 -13.41 -9.62 -4.16
CA GLY A 58 -13.62 -9.86 -2.74
C GLY A 58 -12.48 -10.61 -2.07
N PRO A 59 -12.64 -10.96 -0.78
CA PRO A 59 -11.75 -11.88 -0.09
C PRO A 59 -11.62 -13.20 -0.86
N ASP A 60 -10.43 -13.80 -0.82
CA ASP A 60 -10.09 -15.08 -1.46
C ASP A 60 -10.06 -15.10 -3.00
N ASP A 61 -10.41 -13.99 -3.67
CA ASP A 61 -10.26 -13.84 -5.12
C ASP A 61 -8.79 -13.65 -5.53
N VAL A 62 -8.41 -14.24 -6.68
CA VAL A 62 -7.05 -14.15 -7.23
C VAL A 62 -6.97 -13.02 -8.26
N VAL A 63 -6.06 -12.07 -8.04
CA VAL A 63 -5.77 -10.96 -8.97
C VAL A 63 -4.35 -11.11 -9.52
N GLY A 64 -4.21 -11.25 -10.83
CA GLY A 64 -2.91 -11.30 -11.50
C GLY A 64 -2.26 -9.92 -11.58
N VAL A 65 -0.94 -9.86 -11.34
CA VAL A 65 -0.12 -8.64 -11.45
C VAL A 65 1.00 -8.90 -12.46
N CYS A 66 1.10 -8.04 -13.48
CA CYS A 66 2.18 -8.05 -14.48
C CYS A 66 2.79 -6.64 -14.51
N LEU A 67 4.09 -6.54 -14.19
CA LEU A 67 4.83 -5.30 -13.96
C LEU A 67 6.14 -5.32 -14.74
#